data_AF-K1WBI3-F1
#
_entry.id   AF-K1WBI3-F1
#
_cell.length_a   1.000
_cell.length_b   1.000
_cell.length_c   1.000
_cell.angle_alpha   90.00
_cell.angle_beta   90.00
_cell.angle_gamma   90.00
#
_symmetry.space_group_name_H-M   'P 1'
#
loop_
_entity.id
_entity.type
_entity.pdbx_description
1 polymer ?
#
loop_
_entity_poly.entity_id
_entity_poly.type
_entity_poly.pdbx_seq_one_letter_code
_entity_poly.pdbx_strand_id
1 'polypeptide(L)'
;MFLRSAVSRPAATLLLSTARIPAASPSLRLAAQVRFNSGSNVPPSQVKPTRPCPSCGKPIPYPASPCPNCGGLVNIPPGLSLHSLLGVSDPIPVGEQHPTFNVGEELKRLPSNGMDLEPRDLRMRMLRRQQDLHPDRHHGDALAEDLSGRINKAYETLASPLKRIEYIYDMATDETDKVDNHDLLMEILEARETLEEADGQEVEELRQDNQAKVDDIVHQICELLHSKEPDLHAVKRLAVELRYWVQLENAAKAKLDKMGH
;
A
#
# COMPACT_ATOMS: atom_id res chain seq x y z
N MET A 1 62.41 -53.56 -51.02
CA MET A 1 62.30 -52.25 -50.36
C MET A 1 61.06 -52.29 -49.48
N PHE A 2 61.29 -52.18 -48.16
CA PHE A 2 60.41 -51.79 -47.05
C PHE A 2 58.88 -51.77 -47.28
N LEU A 3 58.10 -52.65 -46.62
CA LEU A 3 57.41 -52.49 -45.31
C LEU A 3 55.89 -52.31 -45.55
N ARG A 4 55.07 -53.33 -45.23
CA ARG A 4 54.35 -53.54 -43.95
C ARG A 4 53.25 -52.50 -43.65
N SER A 5 52.00 -52.98 -43.60
CA SER A 5 50.93 -52.74 -42.59
C SER A 5 49.63 -53.31 -43.18
N ALA A 6 48.91 -54.31 -42.67
CA ALA A 6 48.53 -54.75 -41.32
C ALA A 6 47.75 -53.70 -40.51
N VAL A 7 46.73 -54.19 -39.78
CA VAL A 7 45.92 -53.51 -38.74
C VAL A 7 44.67 -52.80 -39.32
N SER A 8 43.46 -52.83 -38.76
CA SER A 8 42.74 -53.61 -37.73
C SER A 8 41.33 -52.99 -37.67
N ARG A 9 40.27 -53.77 -37.39
CA ARG A 9 39.02 -53.22 -36.80
C ARG A 9 39.33 -52.85 -35.35
N PRO A 10 38.75 -51.82 -34.69
CA PRO A 10 37.35 -51.89 -34.23
C PRO A 10 36.70 -50.51 -33.95
N ALA A 11 35.63 -50.55 -33.15
CA ALA A 11 35.05 -49.50 -32.30
C ALA A 11 33.78 -48.81 -32.81
N ALA A 12 32.67 -49.37 -32.32
CA ALA A 12 31.41 -48.67 -32.10
C ALA A 12 31.67 -47.36 -31.33
N THR A 13 31.20 -46.26 -31.91
CA THR A 13 31.20 -44.96 -31.25
C THR A 13 29.75 -44.52 -31.14
N LEU A 14 29.24 -44.48 -29.90
CA LEU A 14 28.03 -43.76 -29.54
C LEU A 14 28.20 -42.31 -29.99
N LEU A 15 27.36 -41.85 -30.92
CA LEU A 15 27.19 -40.43 -31.15
C LEU A 15 25.94 -39.98 -30.39
N LEU A 16 26.21 -39.13 -29.39
CA LEU A 16 25.21 -38.41 -28.62
C LEU A 16 24.27 -37.66 -29.56
N SER A 17 22.98 -37.88 -29.37
CA SER A 17 21.89 -37.08 -29.90
C SER A 17 22.01 -35.66 -29.37
N THR A 18 22.53 -34.72 -30.17
CA THR A 18 22.32 -33.29 -29.92
C THR A 18 20.96 -32.92 -30.47
N ALA A 19 19.91 -33.23 -29.70
CA ALA A 19 18.61 -32.62 -29.91
C ALA A 19 18.76 -31.11 -29.63
N ARG A 20 18.75 -30.31 -30.71
CA ARG A 20 18.59 -28.86 -30.61
C ARG A 20 17.25 -28.58 -29.94
N ILE A 21 17.31 -28.07 -28.73
CA ILE A 21 16.18 -27.41 -28.05
C ILE A 21 15.77 -26.24 -28.95
N PRO A 22 14.50 -26.16 -29.41
CA PRO A 22 14.03 -24.97 -30.09
C PRO A 22 14.03 -23.80 -29.10
N ALA A 23 14.65 -22.70 -29.51
CA ALA A 23 14.69 -21.46 -28.75
C ALA A 23 13.27 -21.06 -28.32
N ALA A 24 13.08 -20.88 -27.01
CA ALA A 24 11.86 -20.35 -26.44
C ALA A 24 11.52 -19.01 -27.09
N SER A 25 10.29 -18.91 -27.56
CA SER A 25 9.67 -17.70 -28.09
C SER A 25 9.86 -16.53 -27.12
N PRO A 26 10.11 -15.29 -27.58
CA PRO A 26 10.05 -14.15 -26.70
C PRO A 26 8.58 -13.92 -26.36
N SER A 27 8.18 -14.29 -25.14
CA SER A 27 6.93 -13.80 -24.56
C SER A 27 7.00 -12.28 -24.60
N LEU A 28 6.17 -11.69 -25.46
CA LEU A 28 5.89 -10.27 -25.49
C LEU A 28 5.44 -9.85 -24.09
N ARG A 29 6.38 -9.36 -23.27
CA ARG A 29 6.07 -8.62 -22.05
C ARG A 29 5.43 -7.31 -22.51
N LEU A 30 4.12 -7.34 -22.67
CA LEU A 30 3.32 -6.13 -22.70
C LEU A 30 3.40 -5.57 -21.28
N ALA A 31 4.40 -4.73 -21.03
CA ALA A 31 4.42 -3.89 -19.85
C ALA A 31 3.20 -2.97 -19.95
N ALA A 32 2.09 -3.38 -19.32
CA ALA A 32 0.97 -2.52 -19.07
C ALA A 32 1.49 -1.40 -18.17
N GLN A 33 1.88 -0.30 -18.79
CA GLN A 33 2.16 0.92 -18.07
C GLN A 33 0.89 1.29 -17.32
N VAL A 34 0.89 1.04 -16.02
CA VAL A 34 -0.13 1.50 -15.08
C VAL A 34 -0.21 3.01 -15.23
N ARG A 35 -1.21 3.47 -15.98
CA ARG A 35 -1.53 4.89 -16.08
C ARG A 35 -2.32 5.23 -14.83
N PHE A 36 -1.60 5.63 -13.78
CA PHE A 36 -2.20 6.39 -12.70
C PHE A 36 -2.86 7.62 -13.31
N ASN A 37 -4.19 7.68 -13.24
CA ASN A 37 -4.91 8.85 -13.71
C ASN A 37 -4.69 9.96 -12.68
N SER A 38 -3.62 10.75 -12.85
CA SER A 38 -3.24 11.86 -11.96
C SER A 38 -4.21 13.05 -12.00
N GLY A 39 -5.45 12.84 -12.44
CA GLY A 39 -6.50 13.83 -12.47
C GLY A 39 -7.63 13.44 -11.54
N SER A 40 -7.49 13.74 -10.24
CA SER A 40 -8.61 13.77 -9.30
C SER A 40 -9.60 14.83 -9.77
N ASN A 41 -10.53 14.47 -10.65
CA ASN A 41 -11.63 15.35 -11.06
C ASN A 41 -12.78 15.23 -10.05
N VAL A 42 -12.46 15.52 -8.78
CA VAL A 42 -13.47 15.72 -7.74
C VAL A 42 -14.03 17.12 -7.94
N PRO A 43 -15.33 17.31 -8.22
CA PRO A 43 -15.90 18.65 -8.26
C PRO A 43 -15.73 19.28 -6.87
N PRO A 44 -15.08 20.45 -6.75
CA PRO A 44 -14.83 21.06 -5.46
C PRO A 44 -16.17 21.42 -4.81
N SER A 45 -16.47 20.81 -3.66
CA SER A 45 -17.42 21.42 -2.72
C SER A 45 -16.82 22.78 -2.35
N GLN A 46 -17.46 23.86 -2.80
CA GLN A 46 -16.82 25.18 -2.91
C GLN A 46 -16.43 25.84 -1.57
N VAL A 47 -16.73 25.26 -0.42
CA VAL A 47 -16.33 25.78 0.89
C VAL A 47 -15.83 24.63 1.77
N LYS A 48 -14.55 24.67 2.14
CA LYS A 48 -14.00 23.75 3.14
C LYS A 48 -14.73 23.95 4.47
N PRO A 49 -15.12 22.88 5.17
CA PRO A 49 -15.77 23.00 6.47
C PRO A 49 -14.84 23.72 7.45
N THR A 50 -15.39 24.68 8.19
CA THR A 50 -14.64 25.50 9.14
C THR A 50 -15.22 25.42 10.55
N ARG A 51 -14.37 25.73 11.54
CA ARG A 51 -14.74 25.92 12.95
C ARG A 51 -14.13 27.21 13.49
N PRO A 52 -14.70 27.82 14.55
CA PRO A 52 -14.01 28.90 15.24
C PRO A 52 -12.72 28.39 15.92
N CYS A 53 -11.65 29.17 15.82
CA CYS A 53 -10.41 28.89 16.54
C CYS A 53 -10.64 29.11 18.05
N PRO A 54 -10.28 28.15 18.92
CA PRO A 54 -10.44 28.31 20.38
C PRO A 54 -9.55 29.41 20.96
N SER A 55 -8.46 29.79 20.29
CA SER A 55 -7.53 30.81 20.78
C SER A 55 -7.87 32.23 20.32
N CYS A 56 -8.37 32.42 19.09
CA CYS A 56 -8.60 33.76 18.51
C CYS A 56 -10.00 33.99 17.91
N GLY A 57 -10.89 33.00 17.96
CA GLY A 57 -12.27 33.09 17.46
C GLY A 57 -12.43 33.10 15.93
N LYS A 58 -11.38 33.41 15.16
CA LYS A 58 -11.43 33.43 13.69
C LYS A 58 -11.70 32.04 13.10
N PRO A 59 -12.43 31.94 11.97
CA PRO A 59 -12.72 30.66 11.33
C PRO A 59 -11.43 30.01 10.81
N ILE A 60 -11.29 28.71 11.08
CA ILE A 60 -10.19 27.86 10.60
C ILE A 60 -10.76 26.59 9.96
N PRO A 61 -10.16 26.06 8.88
CA PRO A 61 -10.63 24.84 8.25
C PRO A 61 -10.36 23.61 9.13
N TYR A 62 -11.11 22.54 8.93
CA TYR A 62 -10.71 21.24 9.47
C TYR A 62 -9.61 20.58 8.62
N PRO A 63 -8.72 19.77 9.21
CA PRO A 63 -8.25 19.77 10.59
C PRO A 63 -7.04 20.70 10.76
N ALA A 64 -7.25 22.02 10.70
CA ALA A 64 -6.16 22.98 10.89
C ALA A 64 -5.67 22.96 12.33
N SER A 65 -4.36 22.74 12.46
CA SER A 65 -3.51 23.05 13.59
C SER A 65 -2.07 23.10 13.08
N PRO A 66 -1.26 24.10 13.42
CA PRO A 66 -1.60 25.32 14.16
C PRO A 66 -2.63 26.21 13.47
N CYS A 67 -3.16 27.20 14.19
CA CYS A 67 -4.13 28.15 13.64
C CYS A 67 -3.46 29.05 12.58
N PRO A 68 -3.95 29.11 11.33
CA PRO A 68 -3.36 29.96 10.30
C PRO A 68 -3.52 31.46 10.58
N ASN A 69 -4.45 31.85 11.45
CA ASN A 69 -4.75 33.25 11.75
C ASN A 69 -3.95 33.83 12.93
N CYS A 70 -3.58 33.00 13.91
CA CYS A 70 -2.89 33.47 15.13
C CYS A 70 -1.66 32.64 15.50
N GLY A 71 -1.32 31.59 14.74
CA GLY A 71 -0.19 30.70 15.01
C GLY A 71 -0.36 29.76 16.21
N GLY A 72 -1.42 29.91 17.00
CA GLY A 72 -1.66 29.11 18.19
C GLY A 72 -1.86 27.63 17.85
N LEU A 73 -1.19 26.75 18.59
CA LEU A 73 -1.44 25.32 18.53
C LEU A 73 -2.84 25.04 19.08
N VAL A 74 -3.68 24.41 18.27
CA VAL A 74 -5.09 24.17 18.61
C VAL A 74 -5.41 22.69 18.49
N ASN A 75 -6.23 22.18 19.41
CA ASN A 75 -6.63 20.79 19.33
C ASN A 75 -7.42 20.52 18.03
N ILE A 76 -7.13 19.39 17.39
CA ILE A 76 -7.89 18.86 16.25
C ILE A 76 -9.02 18.00 16.84
N PRO A 77 -10.30 18.26 16.52
CA PRO A 77 -11.39 17.46 17.08
C PRO A 77 -11.22 15.96 16.81
N PRO A 78 -11.73 15.08 17.70
CA PRO A 78 -11.79 13.66 17.43
C PRO A 78 -12.85 13.35 16.37
N GLY A 79 -12.85 12.13 15.83
CA GLY A 79 -13.88 11.64 14.91
C GLY A 79 -13.68 12.00 13.43
N LEU A 80 -12.66 12.79 13.08
CA LEU A 80 -12.28 12.95 11.67
C LEU A 80 -11.74 11.65 11.09
N SER A 81 -11.94 11.46 9.80
CA SER A 81 -11.29 10.38 9.05
C SER A 81 -9.76 10.56 9.03
N LEU A 82 -9.03 9.46 8.81
CA LEU A 82 -7.58 9.51 8.63
C LEU A 82 -7.21 10.27 7.35
N HIS A 83 -8.05 10.19 6.31
CA HIS A 83 -7.91 10.92 5.05
C HIS A 83 -7.98 12.44 5.28
N SER A 84 -8.93 12.91 6.07
CA SER A 84 -9.07 14.31 6.46
C SER A 84 -7.87 14.79 7.28
N LEU A 85 -7.36 13.98 8.21
CA LEU A 85 -6.16 14.31 9.01
C LEU A 85 -4.94 14.59 8.14
N LEU A 86 -4.73 13.79 7.09
CA LEU A 86 -3.67 14.03 6.10
C LEU A 86 -4.06 15.05 5.01
N GLY A 87 -5.27 15.60 5.04
CA GLY A 87 -5.76 16.58 4.08
C GLY A 87 -6.03 16.00 2.69
N VAL A 88 -6.27 14.70 2.59
CA VAL A 88 -6.69 14.01 1.36
C VAL A 88 -8.13 14.37 0.98
N SER A 89 -9.00 14.50 1.99
CA SER A 89 -10.40 14.87 1.86
C SER A 89 -10.76 16.03 2.79
N ASP A 90 -11.92 16.62 2.53
CA ASP A 90 -12.55 17.56 3.45
C ASP A 90 -13.66 16.83 4.24
N PRO A 91 -13.70 16.95 5.57
CA PRO A 91 -14.64 16.18 6.39
C PRO A 91 -16.09 16.62 6.19
N ILE A 92 -17.05 15.75 6.48
CA ILE A 92 -18.48 16.09 6.40
C ILE A 92 -19.03 16.26 7.82
N PRO A 93 -19.12 17.49 8.35
CA PRO A 93 -19.71 17.73 9.66
C PRO A 93 -21.22 17.45 9.65
N VAL A 94 -21.71 16.84 10.72
CA VAL A 94 -23.12 16.55 10.98
C VAL A 94 -23.53 17.24 12.27
N GLY A 95 -24.54 18.12 12.20
CA GLY A 95 -24.99 18.93 13.32
C GLY A 95 -24.32 20.31 13.38
N GLU A 96 -25.01 21.28 13.98
CA GLU A 96 -24.63 22.70 13.93
C GLU A 96 -23.65 23.12 15.03
N GLN A 97 -23.80 22.60 16.26
CA GLN A 97 -23.09 23.10 17.44
C GLN A 97 -21.91 22.21 17.88
N HIS A 98 -22.09 20.89 17.85
CA HIS A 98 -21.05 19.89 18.13
C HIS A 98 -20.97 18.91 16.97
N PRO A 99 -20.30 19.28 15.87
CA PRO A 99 -20.32 18.47 14.68
C PRO A 99 -19.65 17.12 14.95
N THR A 100 -20.39 16.04 14.71
CA THR A 100 -19.79 14.73 14.42
C THR A 100 -19.39 14.69 12.95
N PHE A 101 -18.62 13.68 12.51
CA PHE A 101 -18.19 13.60 11.11
C PHE A 101 -18.73 12.34 10.45
N ASN A 102 -19.35 12.50 9.28
CA ASN A 102 -19.82 11.37 8.48
C ASN A 102 -18.68 10.82 7.62
N VAL A 103 -17.83 10.00 8.24
CA VAL A 103 -16.68 9.36 7.58
C VAL A 103 -17.12 8.48 6.42
N GLY A 104 -18.24 7.75 6.53
CA GLY A 104 -18.73 6.89 5.46
C GLY A 104 -19.09 7.65 4.18
N GLU A 105 -19.84 8.76 4.30
CA GLU A 105 -20.16 9.62 3.16
C GLU A 105 -18.94 10.39 2.65
N GLU A 106 -17.98 10.73 3.52
CA GLU A 106 -16.73 11.37 3.13
C GLU A 106 -15.90 10.44 2.23
N LEU A 107 -15.71 9.19 2.66
CA LEU A 107 -14.93 8.20 1.92
C LEU A 107 -15.59 7.87 0.58
N LYS A 108 -16.91 7.73 0.51
CA LYS A 108 -17.65 7.50 -0.75
C LYS A 108 -17.46 8.59 -1.81
N ARG A 109 -17.05 9.80 -1.43
CA ARG A 109 -16.78 10.90 -2.38
C ARG A 109 -15.37 10.81 -2.98
N LEU A 110 -14.50 9.97 -2.42
CA LEU A 110 -13.15 9.74 -2.92
C LEU A 110 -13.13 8.60 -3.94
N PRO A 111 -12.18 8.61 -4.89
CA PRO A 111 -11.95 7.48 -5.79
C PRO A 111 -11.74 6.17 -5.01
N SER A 112 -12.40 5.10 -5.44
CA SER A 112 -12.38 3.79 -4.76
C SER A 112 -12.64 3.87 -3.24
N ASN A 113 -13.55 4.73 -2.80
CA ASN A 113 -13.84 4.99 -1.39
C ASN A 113 -12.61 5.41 -0.55
N GLY A 114 -11.63 6.07 -1.18
CA GLY A 114 -10.38 6.48 -0.54
C GLY A 114 -9.29 5.39 -0.52
N MET A 115 -9.49 4.30 -1.27
CA MET A 115 -8.47 3.27 -1.45
C MET A 115 -7.40 3.69 -2.47
N ASP A 116 -7.75 4.48 -3.47
CA ASP A 116 -6.82 4.94 -4.51
C ASP A 116 -6.00 6.14 -4.02
N LEU A 117 -4.84 5.85 -3.43
CA LEU A 117 -3.92 6.84 -2.87
C LEU A 117 -2.47 6.53 -3.25
N GLU A 118 -1.79 7.55 -3.79
CA GLU A 118 -0.38 7.50 -4.17
C GLU A 118 0.53 7.58 -2.92
N PRO A 119 1.40 6.58 -2.68
CA PRO A 119 2.28 6.57 -1.50
C PRO A 119 3.16 7.81 -1.36
N ARG A 120 3.67 8.35 -2.48
CA ARG A 120 4.49 9.57 -2.47
C ARG A 120 3.70 10.77 -1.98
N ASP A 121 2.46 10.94 -2.44
CA ASP A 121 1.59 12.05 -2.03
C ASP A 121 1.26 11.97 -0.53
N LEU A 122 0.92 10.77 -0.04
CA LEU A 122 0.68 10.53 1.39
C LEU A 122 1.88 10.89 2.26
N ARG A 123 3.09 10.50 1.84
CA ARG A 123 4.32 10.83 2.57
C ARG A 123 4.55 12.34 2.59
N MET A 124 4.36 13.03 1.48
CA MET A 124 4.51 14.49 1.41
C MET A 124 3.51 15.23 2.30
N ARG A 125 2.25 14.77 2.35
CA ARG A 125 1.22 15.32 3.23
C ARG A 125 1.57 15.12 4.71
N MET A 126 2.02 13.92 5.08
CA MET A 126 2.47 13.62 6.44
C MET A 126 3.64 14.50 6.85
N LEU A 127 4.68 14.62 6.00
CA LEU A 127 5.85 15.46 6.30
C LEU A 127 5.47 16.92 6.50
N ARG A 128 4.57 17.45 5.67
CA ARG A 128 4.05 18.81 5.82
C ARG A 128 3.33 19.00 7.16
N ARG A 129 2.47 18.05 7.53
CA ARG A 129 1.77 18.07 8.82
C ARG A 129 2.73 17.99 10.00
N GLN A 130 3.73 17.10 9.92
CA GLN A 130 4.75 16.95 10.96
C GLN A 130 5.59 18.21 11.09
N GLN A 131 5.93 18.87 9.98
CA GLN A 131 6.62 20.15 10.04
C GLN A 131 5.85 21.17 10.89
N ASP A 132 4.54 21.26 10.75
CA ASP A 132 3.70 22.23 11.47
C ASP A 132 3.45 21.84 12.95
N LEU A 133 3.49 20.55 13.27
CA LEU A 133 3.06 19.99 14.56
C LEU A 133 4.21 19.40 15.41
N HIS A 134 5.45 19.39 14.93
CA HIS A 134 6.56 18.74 15.63
C HIS A 134 6.76 19.29 17.06
N PRO A 135 6.89 18.42 18.09
CA PRO A 135 7.03 18.84 19.49
C PRO A 135 8.18 19.82 19.73
N ASP A 136 9.31 19.68 19.03
CA ASP A 136 10.46 20.58 19.14
C ASP A 136 10.13 22.04 18.77
N ARG A 137 9.17 22.25 17.86
CA ARG A 137 8.72 23.60 17.48
C ARG A 137 7.80 24.22 18.52
N HIS A 138 7.22 23.41 19.40
CA HIS A 138 6.26 23.78 20.42
C HIS A 138 6.79 23.48 21.83
N HIS A 139 8.12 23.41 22.00
CA HIS A 139 8.80 23.22 23.29
C HIS A 139 8.34 21.99 24.09
N GLY A 140 7.98 20.90 23.41
CA GLY A 140 7.51 19.68 24.08
C GLY A 140 6.10 19.80 24.66
N ASP A 141 5.26 20.68 24.10
CA ASP A 141 3.84 20.74 24.42
C ASP A 141 3.19 19.36 24.21
N ALA A 142 2.54 18.83 25.25
CA ALA A 142 1.85 17.54 25.21
C ALA A 142 0.79 17.49 24.10
N LEU A 143 0.20 18.64 23.74
CA LEU A 143 -0.72 18.73 22.61
C LEU A 143 -0.01 18.51 21.28
N ALA A 144 1.22 19.01 21.12
CA ALA A 144 2.00 18.81 19.89
C ALA A 144 2.38 17.33 19.74
N GLU A 145 2.75 16.67 20.84
CA GLU A 145 3.04 15.24 20.89
C GLU A 145 1.82 14.39 20.50
N ASP A 146 0.65 14.66 21.11
CA ASP A 146 -0.60 13.96 20.78
C ASP A 146 -0.97 14.14 19.30
N LEU A 147 -0.93 15.38 18.79
CA LEU A 147 -1.28 15.67 17.40
C LEU A 147 -0.28 15.03 16.43
N SER A 148 1.02 15.06 16.73
CA SER A 148 2.04 14.36 15.93
C SER A 148 1.79 12.85 15.90
N GLY A 149 1.49 12.24 17.05
CA GLY A 149 1.15 10.82 17.15
C GLY A 149 -0.07 10.46 16.31
N ARG A 150 -1.12 11.30 16.31
CA ARG A 150 -2.31 11.11 15.47
C ARG A 150 -2.00 11.19 13.98
N ILE A 151 -1.12 12.11 13.55
CA ILE A 151 -0.69 12.22 12.15
C ILE A 151 0.12 11.00 11.72
N ASN A 152 1.03 10.51 12.58
CA ASN A 152 1.79 9.30 12.32
C ASN A 152 0.88 8.08 12.18
N LYS A 153 -0.07 7.92 13.10
CA LYS A 153 -1.06 6.84 13.04
C LYS A 153 -1.88 6.89 11.76
N ALA A 154 -2.32 8.09 11.34
CA ALA A 154 -3.05 8.26 10.09
C ALA A 154 -2.20 7.83 8.88
N TYR A 155 -0.94 8.26 8.83
CA TYR A 155 -0.02 7.87 7.75
C TYR A 155 0.29 6.37 7.76
N GLU A 156 0.60 5.77 8.90
CA GLU A 156 0.91 4.34 8.99
C GLU A 156 -0.25 3.45 8.52
N THR A 157 -1.49 3.83 8.88
CA THR A 157 -2.69 3.11 8.44
C THR A 157 -2.93 3.33 6.95
N LEU A 158 -2.87 4.58 6.47
CA LEU A 158 -3.16 4.88 5.07
C LEU A 158 -2.02 4.49 4.13
N ALA A 159 -0.77 4.35 4.57
CA ALA A 159 0.35 3.97 3.71
C ALA A 159 0.34 2.47 3.36
N SER A 160 -0.16 1.61 4.25
CA SER A 160 -0.30 0.17 4.00
C SER A 160 -1.64 -0.12 3.33
N PRO A 161 -1.67 -0.69 2.11
CA PRO A 161 -2.92 -1.00 1.42
C PRO A 161 -3.84 -1.92 2.24
N LEU A 162 -3.27 -2.90 2.95
CA LEU A 162 -4.02 -3.78 3.85
C LEU A 162 -4.68 -3.01 5.00
N LYS A 163 -3.89 -2.26 5.78
CA LYS A 163 -4.44 -1.47 6.91
C LYS A 163 -5.46 -0.44 6.42
N ARG A 164 -5.25 0.11 5.22
CA ARG A 164 -6.15 1.08 4.58
C ARG A 164 -7.50 0.45 4.27
N ILE A 165 -7.54 -0.72 3.63
CA ILE A 165 -8.82 -1.38 3.31
C ILE A 165 -9.56 -1.85 4.55
N GLU A 166 -8.83 -2.38 5.54
CA GLU A 166 -9.38 -2.77 6.85
C GLU A 166 -10.01 -1.56 7.56
N TYR A 167 -9.32 -0.41 7.55
CA TYR A 167 -9.84 0.84 8.09
C TYR A 167 -11.10 1.35 7.35
N ILE A 168 -11.11 1.34 6.01
CA ILE A 168 -12.22 1.91 5.22
C ILE A 168 -13.54 1.15 5.48
N TYR A 169 -13.46 -0.17 5.67
CA TYR A 169 -14.65 -1.02 5.83
C TYR A 169 -14.86 -1.55 7.24
N ASP A 170 -14.06 -1.11 8.21
CA ASP A 170 -14.06 -1.64 9.57
C ASP A 170 -14.03 -3.17 9.58
N MET A 171 -13.23 -3.74 8.67
CA MET A 171 -13.07 -5.18 8.53
C MET A 171 -11.72 -5.58 9.10
N ALA A 172 -11.71 -6.51 10.04
CA ALA A 172 -10.48 -7.18 10.45
C ALA A 172 -10.26 -8.39 9.55
N THR A 173 -9.05 -8.54 9.02
CA THR A 173 -8.59 -9.81 8.48
C THR A 173 -7.81 -10.54 9.58
N ASP A 174 -8.38 -11.60 10.16
CA ASP A 174 -7.77 -12.34 11.27
C ASP A 174 -6.88 -13.47 10.75
N GLU A 175 -5.76 -13.82 11.40
CA GLU A 175 -4.84 -14.87 10.94
C GLU A 175 -5.53 -16.23 10.68
N THR A 176 -6.71 -16.44 11.29
CA THR A 176 -7.57 -17.60 11.09
C THR A 176 -8.45 -17.56 9.82
N ASP A 177 -8.62 -16.40 9.20
CA ASP A 177 -9.30 -16.24 7.92
C ASP A 177 -8.54 -17.04 6.87
N LYS A 178 -9.18 -18.11 6.38
CA LYS A 178 -8.58 -19.04 5.44
C LYS A 178 -8.67 -18.49 4.03
N VAL A 179 -7.59 -18.66 3.28
CA VAL A 179 -7.64 -18.63 1.82
C VAL A 179 -8.27 -19.95 1.39
N ASP A 180 -9.48 -19.88 0.85
CA ASP A 180 -10.16 -21.07 0.29
C ASP A 180 -9.63 -21.45 -1.11
N ASN A 181 -8.79 -20.59 -1.70
CA ASN A 181 -8.19 -20.82 -3.00
C ASN A 181 -6.91 -21.67 -2.88
N HIS A 182 -7.00 -22.93 -3.33
CA HIS A 182 -5.88 -23.88 -3.27
C HIS A 182 -4.66 -23.42 -4.06
N ASP A 183 -4.86 -22.81 -5.23
CA ASP A 183 -3.78 -22.38 -6.11
C ASP A 183 -2.98 -21.24 -5.44
N LEU A 184 -3.68 -20.29 -4.83
CA LEU A 184 -3.07 -19.20 -4.07
C LEU A 184 -2.29 -19.71 -2.85
N LEU A 185 -2.81 -20.72 -2.15
CA LEU A 185 -2.10 -21.31 -1.01
C LEU A 185 -0.78 -21.96 -1.44
N MET A 186 -0.78 -22.71 -2.54
CA MET A 186 0.45 -23.30 -3.09
C MET A 186 1.44 -22.20 -3.47
N GLU A 187 0.98 -21.16 -4.14
CA GLU A 187 1.83 -20.04 -4.55
C GLU A 187 2.47 -19.30 -3.37
N ILE A 188 1.73 -19.08 -2.28
CA ILE A 188 2.26 -18.46 -1.05
C ILE A 188 3.30 -19.37 -0.38
N LEU A 189 3.06 -20.69 -0.36
CA LEU A 189 3.99 -21.66 0.23
C LEU A 189 5.30 -21.71 -0.57
N GLU A 190 5.22 -21.81 -1.89
CA GLU A 190 6.40 -21.77 -2.79
C GLU A 190 7.19 -20.47 -2.62
N ALA A 191 6.51 -19.34 -2.52
CA ALA A 191 7.16 -18.05 -2.30
C ALA A 191 7.86 -17.97 -0.93
N ARG A 192 7.30 -18.60 0.10
CA ARG A 192 7.93 -18.69 1.44
C ARG A 192 9.15 -19.60 1.43
N GLU A 193 9.07 -20.75 0.78
CA GLU A 193 10.21 -21.67 0.63
C GLU A 193 11.36 -20.99 -0.13
N THR A 194 11.03 -20.35 -1.26
CA THR A 194 11.97 -19.52 -2.02
C THR A 194 12.60 -18.45 -1.13
N LEU A 195 11.79 -17.75 -0.31
CA LEU A 195 12.30 -16.75 0.62
C LEU A 195 13.24 -17.35 1.67
N GLU A 196 13.02 -18.57 2.15
CA GLU A 196 13.86 -19.23 3.16
C GLU A 196 15.24 -19.58 2.62
N GLU A 197 15.32 -20.01 1.36
CA GLU A 197 16.57 -20.40 0.69
C GLU A 197 17.32 -19.23 0.06
N ALA A 198 16.61 -18.15 -0.29
CA ALA A 198 17.15 -17.01 -1.03
C ALA A 198 18.33 -16.29 -0.35
N ASP A 199 19.30 -15.84 -1.14
CA ASP A 199 20.33 -14.89 -0.72
C ASP A 199 19.86 -13.41 -0.78
N GLY A 200 20.73 -12.46 -0.45
CA GLY A 200 20.35 -11.05 -0.43
C GLY A 200 19.86 -10.48 -1.77
N GLN A 201 20.38 -10.96 -2.90
CA GLN A 201 19.93 -10.51 -4.21
C GLN A 201 18.60 -11.17 -4.58
N GLU A 202 18.49 -12.48 -4.36
CA GLU A 202 17.27 -13.25 -4.63
C GLU A 202 16.08 -12.77 -3.77
N VAL A 203 16.34 -12.36 -2.51
CA VAL A 203 15.31 -11.74 -1.67
C VAL A 203 14.80 -10.44 -2.28
N GLU A 204 15.67 -9.60 -2.86
CA GLU A 204 15.23 -8.35 -3.49
C GLU A 204 14.44 -8.59 -4.77
N GLU A 205 14.81 -9.60 -5.57
CA GLU A 205 14.03 -10.04 -6.74
C GLU A 205 12.64 -10.55 -6.32
N LEU A 206 12.57 -11.38 -5.28
CA LEU A 206 11.30 -11.86 -4.73
C LEU A 206 10.42 -10.70 -4.21
N ARG A 207 11.02 -9.68 -3.60
CA ARG A 207 10.30 -8.48 -3.14
C ARG A 207 9.70 -7.69 -4.31
N GLN A 208 10.40 -7.61 -5.45
CA GLN A 208 9.85 -6.94 -6.64
C GLN A 208 8.66 -7.70 -7.22
N ASP A 209 8.75 -9.03 -7.31
CA ASP A 209 7.63 -9.88 -7.76
C ASP A 209 6.44 -9.82 -6.81
N ASN A 210 6.71 -9.86 -5.49
CA ASN A 210 5.70 -9.70 -4.46
C ASN A 210 5.01 -8.33 -4.54
N GLN A 211 5.76 -7.25 -4.78
CA GLN A 211 5.20 -5.91 -4.96
C GLN A 211 4.26 -5.85 -6.17
N ALA A 212 4.61 -6.51 -7.28
CA ALA A 212 3.73 -6.57 -8.45
C ALA A 212 2.40 -7.29 -8.15
N LYS A 213 2.43 -8.35 -7.33
CA LYS A 213 1.21 -9.05 -6.86
C LYS A 213 0.36 -8.16 -5.96
N VAL A 214 1.00 -7.48 -5.01
CA VAL A 214 0.33 -6.52 -4.12
C VAL A 214 -0.35 -5.42 -4.94
N ASP A 215 0.34 -4.86 -5.94
CA ASP A 215 -0.21 -3.81 -6.79
C ASP A 215 -1.40 -4.29 -7.62
N ASP A 216 -1.36 -5.52 -8.15
CA ASP A 216 -2.47 -6.12 -8.89
C ASP A 216 -3.70 -6.34 -8.00
N ILE A 217 -3.52 -6.89 -6.80
CA ILE A 217 -4.63 -7.08 -5.84
C ILE A 217 -5.23 -5.73 -5.43
N VAL A 218 -4.40 -4.72 -5.17
CA VAL A 218 -4.87 -3.37 -4.85
C VAL A 218 -5.65 -2.78 -6.02
N HIS A 219 -5.22 -3.01 -7.26
CA HIS A 219 -5.94 -2.59 -8.45
C HIS A 219 -7.32 -3.27 -8.53
N GLN A 220 -7.38 -4.60 -8.36
CA GLN A 220 -8.65 -5.35 -8.34
C GLN A 220 -9.61 -4.85 -7.24
N ILE A 221 -9.08 -4.58 -6.03
CA ILE A 221 -9.87 -3.96 -4.95
C ILE A 221 -10.41 -2.61 -5.42
N CYS A 222 -9.56 -1.74 -5.94
CA CYS A 222 -9.98 -0.44 -6.46
C CYS A 222 -11.08 -0.57 -7.52
N GLU A 223 -10.97 -1.47 -8.48
CA GLU A 223 -11.99 -1.72 -9.50
C GLU A 223 -13.34 -2.14 -8.89
N LEU A 224 -13.34 -3.06 -7.93
CA LEU A 224 -14.55 -3.44 -7.21
C LEU A 224 -15.19 -2.23 -6.50
N LEU A 225 -14.37 -1.35 -5.93
CA LEU A 225 -14.82 -0.17 -5.20
C LEU A 225 -15.28 1.00 -6.09
N HIS A 226 -14.95 1.00 -7.38
CA HIS A 226 -15.50 1.98 -8.34
C HIS A 226 -16.99 1.76 -8.62
N SER A 227 -17.50 0.55 -8.36
CA SER A 227 -18.91 0.21 -8.57
C SER A 227 -19.80 0.93 -7.55
N LYS A 228 -21.00 1.36 -7.98
CA LYS A 228 -21.98 2.04 -7.11
C LYS A 228 -22.40 1.18 -5.92
N GLU A 229 -22.46 -0.13 -6.12
CA GLU A 229 -22.71 -1.14 -5.09
C GLU A 229 -21.54 -2.15 -5.14
N PRO A 230 -20.47 -1.92 -4.36
CA PRO A 230 -19.30 -2.77 -4.40
C PRO A 230 -19.58 -4.15 -3.76
N ASP A 231 -19.07 -5.22 -4.36
CA ASP A 231 -19.12 -6.56 -3.77
C ASP A 231 -18.11 -6.64 -2.60
N LEU A 232 -18.61 -6.37 -1.39
CA LEU A 232 -17.80 -6.40 -0.17
C LEU A 232 -17.27 -7.80 0.16
N HIS A 233 -17.93 -8.86 -0.31
CA HIS A 233 -17.43 -10.21 -0.11
C HIS A 233 -16.22 -10.48 -1.01
N ALA A 234 -16.24 -9.99 -2.25
CA ALA A 234 -15.06 -10.03 -3.12
C ALA A 234 -13.91 -9.19 -2.57
N VAL A 235 -14.20 -7.97 -2.10
CA VAL A 235 -13.21 -7.10 -1.44
C VAL A 235 -12.58 -7.80 -0.23
N LYS A 236 -13.38 -8.45 0.62
CA LYS A 236 -12.85 -9.18 1.78
C LYS A 236 -11.95 -10.34 1.37
N ARG A 237 -12.30 -11.11 0.33
CA ARG A 237 -11.44 -12.20 -0.18
C ARG A 237 -10.08 -11.66 -0.66
N LEU A 238 -10.09 -10.57 -1.43
CA LEU A 238 -8.85 -9.92 -1.90
C LEU A 238 -8.04 -9.32 -0.74
N ALA A 239 -8.69 -8.78 0.29
CA ALA A 239 -8.01 -8.27 1.48
C ALA A 239 -7.30 -9.40 2.26
N VAL A 240 -7.93 -10.57 2.37
CA VAL A 240 -7.32 -11.77 2.98
C VAL A 240 -6.11 -12.21 2.15
N GLU A 241 -6.21 -12.27 0.83
CA GLU A 241 -5.07 -12.57 -0.05
C GLU A 241 -3.93 -11.55 0.12
N LEU A 242 -4.25 -10.26 0.05
CA LEU A 242 -3.31 -9.15 0.23
C LEU A 242 -2.53 -9.29 1.54
N ARG A 243 -3.15 -9.77 2.61
CA ARG A 243 -2.47 -10.00 3.88
C ARG A 243 -1.31 -10.97 3.75
N TYR A 244 -1.44 -12.07 3.03
CA TYR A 244 -0.36 -13.06 2.91
C TYR A 244 0.85 -12.49 2.18
N TRP A 245 0.62 -11.72 1.11
CA TRP A 245 1.68 -11.04 0.37
C TRP A 245 2.34 -9.92 1.18
N VAL A 246 1.57 -9.20 2.01
CA VAL A 246 2.12 -8.23 2.98
C VAL A 246 2.94 -8.93 4.07
N GLN A 247 2.52 -10.10 4.55
CA GLN A 247 3.29 -10.89 5.51
C GLN A 247 4.60 -11.40 4.90
N LEU A 248 4.57 -11.84 3.63
CA LEU A 248 5.76 -12.24 2.90
C LEU A 248 6.75 -11.07 2.76
N GLU A 249 6.26 -9.87 2.43
CA GLU A 249 7.10 -8.66 2.36
C GLU A 249 7.79 -8.34 3.69
N ASN A 250 7.05 -8.47 4.81
CA ASN A 250 7.60 -8.24 6.15
C ASN A 250 8.66 -9.28 6.50
N ALA A 251 8.44 -10.55 6.15
CA ALA A 251 9.42 -11.62 6.33
C ALA A 251 10.68 -11.37 5.48
N ALA A 252 10.52 -10.92 4.24
CA ALA A 252 11.63 -10.61 3.34
C ALA A 252 12.49 -9.46 3.87
N LYS A 253 11.86 -8.36 4.32
CA LYS A 253 12.58 -7.24 4.98
C LYS A 253 13.35 -7.70 6.21
N ALA A 254 12.70 -8.48 7.08
CA ALA A 254 13.34 -9.00 8.29
C ALA A 254 14.53 -9.93 7.97
N LYS A 255 14.50 -10.64 6.84
CA LYS A 255 15.64 -11.46 6.37
C LYS A 255 16.79 -10.58 5.88
N LEU A 256 16.52 -9.55 5.08
CA LEU A 256 17.54 -8.58 4.65
C LEU A 256 18.20 -7.86 5.83
N ASP A 257 17.42 -7.42 6.81
CA ASP A 257 17.94 -6.75 8.00
C ASP A 257 18.90 -7.66 8.78
N LYS A 258 18.60 -8.97 8.87
CA LYS A 258 19.48 -9.97 9.51
C LYS A 258 20.77 -10.25 8.71
N MET A 259 20.76 -10.08 7.39
CA MET A 259 21.92 -10.28 6.52
C MET A 259 22.85 -9.06 6.49
N GLY A 260 22.30 -7.86 6.73
CA GLY A 260 23.04 -6.60 6.80
C GLY A 260 23.74 -6.35 8.15
N HIS A 261 23.53 -7.22 9.13
CA HIS A 261 24.18 -7.22 10.44
C HIS A 261 25.23 -8.33 10.53
#